data_AF-A0A6V7P1R7-F1
#
_entry.id   AF-A0A6V7P1R7-F1
#
_cell.length_a   1.000
_cell.length_b   1.000
_cell.length_c   1.000
_cell.angle_alpha   90.00
_cell.angle_beta   90.00
_cell.angle_gamma   90.00
#
_symmetry.space_group_name_H-M   'P 1'
#
loop_
_entity.id
_entity.type
_entity.pdbx_description
1 polymer ?
#
loop_
_entity_poly.entity_id
_entity_poly.type
_entity_poly.pdbx_seq_one_letter_code
_entity_poly.pdbx_strand_id
1 'polypeptide(L)'
;MLKEHSRSYRLRQGGGGECERREKGSQWSARLEECFSPTKFSDDVEDDVRALSRRCRAGWSVVAAEGRASGLYLAWKGEPVVWASAWKPQNEVSEVSESYRNLM
;
A
#
# COMPACT_ATOMS: atom_id res chain seq x y z
N MET A 1 -36.73 20.63 -27.74
CA MET A 1 -36.08 21.20 -26.54
C MET A 1 -36.55 20.42 -25.32
N LEU A 2 -35.76 19.44 -24.87
CA LEU A 2 -36.02 18.71 -23.62
C LEU A 2 -34.94 19.14 -22.62
N LYS A 3 -35.37 19.72 -21.50
CA LYS A 3 -34.50 20.24 -20.44
C LYS A 3 -33.86 19.06 -19.71
N GLU A 4 -32.54 18.91 -19.85
CA GLU A 4 -31.77 17.94 -19.09
C GLU A 4 -31.78 18.31 -17.60
N HIS A 5 -32.29 17.40 -16.78
CA HIS A 5 -32.21 17.49 -15.33
C HIS A 5 -30.77 17.20 -14.90
N SER A 6 -30.03 18.27 -14.64
CA SER A 6 -28.69 18.23 -14.05
C SER A 6 -28.74 17.55 -12.67
N ARG A 7 -28.31 16.29 -12.59
CA ARG A 7 -28.07 15.61 -11.31
C ARG A 7 -26.78 16.15 -10.70
N SER A 8 -26.93 17.21 -9.90
CA SER A 8 -25.89 17.68 -9.00
C SER A 8 -25.71 16.67 -7.87
N TYR A 9 -24.65 15.85 -7.94
CA TYR A 9 -24.19 15.05 -6.81
C TYR A 9 -23.51 15.98 -5.81
N ARG A 10 -24.31 16.66 -4.99
CA ARG A 10 -23.83 17.43 -3.85
C ARG A 10 -23.33 16.43 -2.80
N LEU A 11 -22.01 16.22 -2.73
CA LEU A 11 -21.38 15.46 -1.66
C LEU A 11 -21.71 16.16 -0.33
N ARG A 12 -22.58 15.54 0.46
CA ARG A 12 -22.93 16.00 1.78
C ARG A 12 -21.79 15.60 2.73
N GLN A 13 -20.85 16.52 3.00
CA GLN A 13 -19.94 16.34 4.12
C GLN A 13 -20.76 16.43 5.42
N GLY A 14 -21.10 15.28 5.98
CA GLY A 14 -21.57 15.17 7.36
C GLY A 14 -20.35 15.25 8.27
N GLY A 15 -20.36 16.20 9.21
CA GLY A 15 -19.28 16.38 10.18
C GLY A 15 -18.96 15.09 10.93
N GLY A 16 -17.75 14.60 10.70
CA GLY A 16 -17.25 13.34 11.25
C GLY A 16 -16.00 12.85 10.52
N GLY A 17 -14.94 13.68 10.47
CA GLY A 17 -13.61 13.33 9.95
C GLY A 17 -13.53 12.98 8.46
N GLU A 18 -12.50 13.46 7.75
CA GLU A 18 -12.23 13.00 6.38
C GLU A 18 -11.62 11.58 6.38
N CYS A 19 -12.39 10.56 6.78
CA CYS A 19 -11.94 9.16 6.78
C CYS A 19 -11.71 8.58 5.37
N GLU A 20 -12.16 9.28 4.33
CA GLU A 20 -12.07 8.85 2.93
C GLU A 20 -10.83 9.41 2.20
N ARG A 21 -10.02 10.25 2.84
CA ARG A 21 -8.90 10.91 2.18
C ARG A 21 -7.70 9.97 2.06
N ARG A 22 -7.65 9.25 0.94
CA ARG A 22 -6.55 8.33 0.58
C ARG A 22 -5.29 9.07 0.16
N GLU A 23 -4.16 8.41 0.33
CA GLU A 23 -2.83 8.89 -0.08
C GLU A 23 -2.10 7.84 -0.90
N LYS A 24 -1.13 8.28 -1.71
CA LYS A 24 -0.33 7.40 -2.57
C LYS A 24 0.64 6.54 -1.76
N GLY A 25 1.07 5.42 -2.33
CA GLY A 25 2.05 4.55 -1.69
C GLY A 25 3.37 5.26 -1.34
N SER A 26 3.82 6.21 -2.16
CA SER A 26 5.02 7.01 -1.86
C SER A 26 4.85 7.93 -0.64
N GLN A 27 3.65 8.44 -0.39
CA GLN A 27 3.36 9.29 0.76
C GLN A 27 3.31 8.46 2.04
N TRP A 28 2.70 7.27 1.97
CA TRP A 28 2.73 6.33 3.08
C TRP A 28 4.13 5.76 3.35
N SER A 29 4.90 5.44 2.31
CA SER A 29 6.29 5.01 2.46
C SER A 29 7.13 6.06 3.19
N ALA A 30 7.03 7.33 2.78
CA ALA A 30 7.76 8.41 3.46
C ALA A 30 7.44 8.52 4.96
N ARG A 31 6.19 8.26 5.36
CA ARG A 31 5.80 8.26 6.78
C ARG A 31 6.25 7.02 7.53
N LEU A 32 6.14 5.85 6.91
CA LEU A 32 6.50 4.59 7.54
C LEU A 32 8.02 4.48 7.73
N GLU A 33 8.80 5.05 6.82
CA GLU A 33 10.26 5.11 6.92
C GLU A 33 10.76 5.89 8.17
N GLU A 34 9.92 6.69 8.82
CA GLU A 34 10.27 7.38 10.08
C GLU A 34 10.50 6.41 11.25
N CYS A 35 9.79 5.27 11.29
CA CYS A 35 9.86 4.31 12.42
C CYS A 35 10.00 2.84 11.98
N PHE A 36 9.83 2.55 10.69
CA PHE A 36 9.84 1.21 10.12
C PHE A 36 10.83 1.12 8.96
N SER A 37 11.27 -0.09 8.67
CA SER A 37 12.08 -0.38 7.49
C SER A 37 11.28 -1.23 6.51
N PRO A 38 11.29 -0.90 5.21
CA PRO A 38 10.54 -1.64 4.22
C PRO A 38 11.10 -3.06 4.07
N THR A 39 10.22 -4.03 3.87
CA THR A 39 10.57 -5.42 3.59
C THR A 39 9.97 -5.80 2.25
N LYS A 40 10.77 -6.43 1.39
CA LYS A 40 10.30 -6.93 0.09
C LYS A 40 9.42 -8.16 0.29
N PHE A 41 8.42 -8.33 -0.56
CA PHE A 41 7.75 -9.62 -0.69
C PHE A 41 8.75 -10.63 -1.27
N SER A 42 8.56 -11.91 -0.94
CA SER A 42 9.32 -12.99 -1.60
C SER A 42 8.79 -13.21 -3.00
N ASP A 43 9.64 -13.74 -3.88
CA ASP A 43 9.26 -14.08 -5.25
C ASP A 43 8.05 -15.04 -5.29
N ASP A 44 7.99 -16.00 -4.35
CA ASP A 44 6.85 -16.92 -4.21
C ASP A 44 5.52 -16.18 -3.95
N VAL A 45 5.54 -15.17 -3.07
CA VAL A 45 4.35 -14.37 -2.76
C VAL A 45 3.95 -13.54 -3.97
N GLU A 46 4.92 -12.96 -4.68
CA GLU A 46 4.63 -12.21 -5.91
C GLU A 46 4.03 -13.09 -7.01
N ASP A 47 4.53 -14.31 -7.15
CA ASP A 47 4.03 -15.32 -8.08
C ASP A 47 2.61 -15.74 -7.74
N ASP A 48 2.31 -15.97 -6.46
CA ASP A 48 0.97 -16.28 -5.96
C ASP A 48 -0.03 -15.16 -6.26
N VAL A 49 0.35 -13.89 -6.01
CA VAL A 49 -0.51 -12.73 -6.33
C VAL A 49 -0.71 -12.61 -7.84
N ARG A 50 0.33 -12.88 -8.64
CA ARG A 50 0.22 -12.88 -10.11
C ARG A 50 -0.69 -14.01 -10.60
N ALA A 51 -0.63 -15.19 -9.99
CA ALA A 51 -1.51 -16.31 -10.28
C ALA A 51 -2.97 -16.01 -9.90
N LEU A 52 -3.19 -15.36 -8.75
CA LEU A 52 -4.52 -14.92 -8.31
C LEU A 52 -5.11 -13.88 -9.29
N SER A 53 -4.30 -12.91 -9.70
CA SER A 53 -4.70 -11.86 -10.64
C SER A 53 -5.21 -12.40 -11.98
N ARG A 54 -4.61 -13.50 -12.48
CA ARG A 54 -5.03 -14.19 -13.71
C ARG A 54 -6.38 -14.90 -13.58
N ARG A 55 -6.78 -15.30 -12.36
CA ARG A 55 -8.07 -15.96 -12.08
C ARG A 55 -9.19 -14.96 -11.89
N CYS A 56 -8.86 -13.79 -11.36
CA CYS A 56 -9.76 -12.65 -11.33
C CYS A 56 -10.02 -12.17 -12.76
N ARG A 57 -11.20 -11.59 -13.00
CA ARG A 57 -11.64 -11.07 -14.31
C ARG A 57 -10.50 -10.39 -15.08
N ALA A 58 -10.41 -10.65 -16.39
CA ALA A 58 -9.40 -10.03 -17.25
C ALA A 58 -9.28 -8.51 -17.02
N GLY A 59 -8.04 -8.02 -16.91
CA GLY A 59 -7.73 -6.61 -16.66
C GLY A 59 -6.93 -6.35 -15.39
N TRP A 60 -6.77 -7.33 -14.50
CA TRP A 60 -5.88 -7.19 -13.34
C TRP A 60 -4.42 -7.47 -13.70
N SER A 61 -3.50 -6.70 -13.14
CA SER A 61 -2.05 -6.92 -13.23
C SER A 61 -1.35 -6.52 -11.94
N VAL A 62 -0.23 -7.17 -11.64
CA VAL A 62 0.64 -6.82 -10.52
C VAL A 62 1.83 -6.05 -11.06
N VAL A 63 2.16 -4.92 -10.44
CA VAL A 63 3.27 -4.05 -10.83
C VAL A 63 4.12 -3.78 -9.59
N ALA A 64 5.44 -3.88 -9.70
CA ALA A 64 6.33 -3.51 -8.60
C ALA A 64 6.21 -2.00 -8.30
N ALA A 65 6.26 -1.63 -7.03
CA ALA A 65 6.39 -0.22 -6.68
C ALA A 65 7.81 0.25 -7.03
N GLU A 66 7.92 1.32 -7.81
CA GLU A 66 9.21 1.90 -8.21
C GLU A 66 9.47 3.24 -7.51
N GLY A 67 10.75 3.62 -7.42
CA GLY A 67 11.18 4.90 -6.87
C GLY A 67 11.00 4.99 -5.35
N ARG A 68 10.24 5.98 -4.88
CA ARG A 68 10.04 6.28 -3.44
C ARG A 68 8.95 5.45 -2.76
N ALA A 69 8.33 4.50 -3.47
CA ALA A 69 7.31 3.63 -2.91
C ALA A 69 7.89 2.22 -2.76
N SER A 70 7.71 1.62 -1.57
CA SER A 70 8.03 0.22 -1.32
C SER A 70 6.79 -0.67 -1.53
N GLY A 71 6.97 -1.93 -1.94
CA GLY A 71 5.90 -2.91 -2.10
C GLY A 71 5.42 -3.12 -3.54
N LEU A 72 4.12 -3.38 -3.71
CA LEU A 72 3.49 -3.75 -4.98
C LEU A 72 2.20 -2.95 -5.21
N TYR A 73 1.84 -2.82 -6.47
CA TYR A 73 0.55 -2.30 -6.90
C TYR A 73 -0.27 -3.38 -7.60
N LEU A 74 -1.55 -3.42 -7.26
CA LEU A 74 -2.55 -4.10 -8.07
C LEU A 74 -3.18 -3.04 -8.99
N ALA A 75 -3.03 -3.25 -10.29
CA ALA A 75 -3.53 -2.36 -11.32
C ALA A 75 -4.74 -2.97 -12.05
N TRP A 76 -5.74 -2.13 -12.30
CA TRP A 76 -6.89 -2.46 -13.12
C TRP A 76 -6.77 -1.74 -14.47
N LYS A 77 -6.65 -2.51 -15.56
CA LYS A 77 -6.45 -2.02 -16.92
C LYS A 77 -5.24 -1.08 -17.05
N GLY A 78 -4.17 -1.38 -16.34
CA GLY A 78 -2.94 -0.58 -16.32
C GLY A 78 -2.95 0.55 -15.28
N GLU A 79 -4.08 0.86 -14.65
CA GLU A 79 -4.17 1.91 -13.63
C GLU A 79 -3.97 1.35 -12.21
N PRO A 80 -2.97 1.80 -11.44
CA PRO A 80 -2.76 1.38 -10.06
C PRO A 80 -3.92 1.81 -9.16
N VAL A 81 -4.61 0.85 -8.53
CA VAL A 81 -5.79 1.12 -7.70
C VAL A 81 -5.64 0.65 -6.24
N VAL A 82 -4.75 -0.30 -5.98
CA VAL A 82 -4.41 -0.77 -4.63
C VAL A 82 -2.90 -0.81 -4.49
N TRP A 83 -2.42 -0.33 -3.34
CA TRP A 83 -1.03 -0.44 -2.92
C TRP A 83 -0.93 -1.40 -1.73
N ALA A 84 0.05 -2.31 -1.77
CA ALA A 84 0.35 -3.24 -0.70
C ALA A 84 1.84 -3.18 -0.38
N SER A 85 2.21 -3.12 0.89
CA SER A 85 3.59 -3.03 1.34
C SER A 85 3.78 -3.76 2.67
N ALA A 86 5.01 -4.23 2.90
CA ALA A 86 5.39 -4.91 4.14
C ALA A 86 6.51 -4.13 4.84
N TRP A 87 6.43 -4.08 6.17
CA TRP A 87 7.29 -3.24 7.01
C TRP A 87 7.66 -4.00 8.27
N LYS A 88 8.90 -3.83 8.71
CA LYS A 88 9.38 -4.32 10.00
C LYS A 88 9.73 -3.13 10.89
N PRO A 89 9.52 -3.19 12.22
CA PRO A 89 10.02 -2.16 13.11
C PRO A 89 11.51 -1.90 12.86
N GLN A 90 11.92 -0.63 12.84
CA GLN A 90 13.35 -0.34 13.00
C GLN A 90 13.66 -0.74 14.44
N ASN A 91 14.40 -1.82 14.64
CA ASN A 91 14.88 -2.15 15.97
C ASN A 91 15.70 -0.95 16.45
N GLU A 92 15.18 -0.20 17.43
CA GLU A 92 16.08 0.34 18.44
C GLU A 92 16.83 -0.87 18.97
N VAL A 93 18.13 -0.88 18.71
CA VAL A 93 19.05 -1.94 19.08
C VAL A 93 18.74 -2.40 20.50
N SER A 94 18.22 -3.62 20.64
CA SER A 94 18.86 -4.75 21.31
C SER A 94 19.94 -4.48 22.38
N GLU A 95 19.89 -3.40 23.17
CA GLU A 95 20.81 -3.18 24.31
C GLU A 95 20.64 -4.26 25.38
N VAL A 96 19.45 -4.88 25.44
CA VAL A 96 19.20 -5.99 26.36
C VAL A 96 19.71 -7.33 25.81
N SER A 97 19.98 -7.46 24.50
CA SER A 97 20.36 -8.75 23.89
C SER A 97 21.88 -8.95 23.80
N GLU A 98 22.66 -7.89 23.58
CA GLU A 98 24.13 -7.99 23.54
C GLU A 98 24.75 -8.12 24.94
N SER A 99 24.11 -7.58 25.98
CA SER A 99 24.54 -7.80 27.37
C SER A 99 24.40 -9.27 27.81
N TYR A 100 23.42 -10.01 27.29
CA TYR A 100 23.26 -11.45 27.55
C TYR A 100 24.17 -12.34 26.72
N ARG A 101 24.58 -11.91 25.52
CA ARG A 101 25.56 -12.67 24.69
C ARG A 101 26.98 -12.65 25.25
N ASN A 102 27.35 -11.61 25.99
CA ASN A 102 28.69 -11.48 26.60
C ASN A 102 28.78 -12.01 28.05
N LEU A 103 27.72 -12.67 28.54
CA LEU A 103 27.65 -13.24 29.89
C LEU A 103 27.59 -14.79 29.90
N MET A 104 27.73 -15.43 28.74
CA MET A 104 28.01 -16.86 28.58
C MET A 104 29.41 -17.04 27.98
#